data_AF-A0A7L2WMY1-F1
#
_entry.id   AF-A0A7L2WMY1-F1
#
_cell.length_a   1.000
_cell.length_b   1.000
_cell.length_c   1.000
_cell.angle_alpha   90.00
_cell.angle_beta   90.00
_cell.angle_gamma   90.00
#
_symmetry.space_group_name_H-M   'P 1'
#
loop_
_entity.id
_entity.type
_entity.pdbx_description
1 polymer ?
#
loop_
_entity_poly.entity_id
_entity_poly.type
_entity_poly.pdbx_seq_one_letter_code
_entity_poly.pdbx_strand_id
1 'polypeptide(L)' 'KHMTLGDNLKELGRAMAGIGETDSERSGDLNFFSIEQAKAVIDYLNTSLFKHYKLYEYLFHSTRELVISNE' A
#
# COMPACT_ATOMS: atom_id res chain seq x y z
N LYS A 1 -9.91 14.77 8.59
CA LYS A 1 -9.54 15.19 7.21
C LYS A 1 -9.68 13.95 6.33
N HIS A 2 -10.52 13.97 5.29
CA HIS A 2 -10.54 12.86 4.33
C HIS A 2 -9.33 12.97 3.41
N MET A 3 -8.61 11.87 3.22
CA MET A 3 -7.44 11.76 2.36
C MET A 3 -7.70 10.69 1.31
N THR A 4 -7.05 10.81 0.15
CA THR A 4 -7.10 9.75 -0.87
C THR A 4 -6.37 8.52 -0.34
N LEU A 5 -6.69 7.34 -0.90
CA LEU A 5 -5.97 6.12 -0.58
C LEU A 5 -4.46 6.27 -0.83
N GLY A 6 -4.09 6.90 -1.95
CA GLY A 6 -2.69 7.16 -2.28
C GLY A 6 -1.98 8.06 -1.27
N ASP A 7 -2.66 9.08 -0.75
CA ASP A 7 -2.08 9.96 0.26
C ASP A 7 -1.98 9.27 1.63
N ASN A 8 -2.95 8.42 2.00
CA ASN A 8 -2.85 7.59 3.20
C ASN A 8 -1.66 6.62 3.13
N LEU A 9 -1.39 6.02 1.96
CA LEU A 9 -0.25 5.12 1.77
C LEU A 9 1.09 5.87 1.82
N LYS A 10 1.15 7.11 1.34
CA LYS A 10 2.35 7.96 1.47
C LYS A 10 2.64 8.31 2.92
N GLU A 11 1.62 8.69 3.69
CA GLU A 11 1.78 8.96 5.12
C GLU A 11 2.17 7.70 5.89
N LEU A 12 1.59 6.54 5.56
CA LEU A 12 2.00 5.26 6.13
C LEU A 12 3.48 4.98 5.85
N GLY A 13 3.96 5.18 4.63
CA GLY A 13 5.38 5.02 4.29
C GLY A 13 6.30 5.96 5.08
N ARG A 14 5.90 7.23 5.28
CA ARG A 14 6.63 8.20 6.12
C ARG A 14 6.68 7.77 7.58
N ALA A 15 5.56 7.29 8.13
CA ALA A 15 5.49 6.82 9.51
C ALA A 15 6.36 5.58 9.73
N MET A 16 6.40 4.65 8.76
CA MET A 16 7.16 3.41 8.87
C MET A 16 8.67 3.60 8.69
N ALA A 17 9.11 4.64 7.95
CA ALA A 17 10.53 4.94 7.75
C ALA A 17 11.26 5.32 9.06
N GLY A 18 10.54 5.76 10.09
CA GLY A 18 11.10 6.12 11.40
C GLY A 18 11.23 4.95 12.39
N ILE A 19 10.71 3.75 12.08
CA ILE A 19 10.58 2.63 13.04
C ILE A 19 11.91 1.87 13.26
N GLY A 20 13.02 2.32 12.66
CA GLY A 20 14.34 1.66 12.78
C GLY A 20 15.51 2.56 13.20
N GLU A 21 15.31 3.88 13.34
CA GLU A 21 16.38 4.80 13.75
C GLU A 21 16.30 5.03 15.27
N THR A 22 17.18 4.36 16.02
CA THR A 22 17.16 4.39 17.50
C THR A 22 17.69 5.67 18.14
N ASP A 23 18.26 6.65 17.42
CA ASP A 23 19.05 7.71 18.07
C ASP A 23 18.93 9.12 17.49
N SER A 24 17.75 9.56 17.05
CA SER A 24 17.58 10.98 16.69
C SER A 24 16.29 11.54 17.25
N GLU A 25 16.43 12.65 17.98
CA GLU A 25 15.42 13.43 18.71
C GLU A 25 14.34 14.07 17.81
N ARG A 26 13.87 13.34 16.80
CA ARG A 26 12.88 13.80 15.83
C ARG A 26 11.87 12.72 15.46
N SER A 27 11.61 11.75 16.33
CA SER A 27 10.38 10.95 16.22
C SER A 27 9.21 11.81 16.70
N GLY A 28 8.75 12.70 15.82
CA GLY A 28 7.48 13.38 16.03
C GLY A 28 6.40 12.32 16.14
N ASP A 29 5.87 12.13 17.35
CA ASP A 29 4.59 11.48 17.72
C ASP A 29 4.30 10.04 17.19
N LEU A 30 5.19 9.42 16.41
CA LEU A 30 4.87 8.28 15.55
C LEU A 30 5.43 6.93 16.04
N ASN A 31 5.50 6.74 17.36
CA ASN A 31 5.83 5.45 17.99
C ASN A 31 4.61 4.51 18.10
N PHE A 32 3.75 4.43 17.07
CA PHE A 32 2.50 3.65 17.17
C PHE A 32 2.70 2.14 17.00
N PHE A 33 3.74 1.71 16.28
CA PHE A 33 3.97 0.31 15.96
C PHE A 33 5.39 -0.11 16.32
N SER A 34 5.52 -1.31 16.89
CA SER A 34 6.80 -2.02 16.89
C SER A 34 7.18 -2.43 15.47
N ILE A 35 8.45 -2.75 15.25
CA ILE A 35 8.95 -3.28 13.96
C ILE A 35 8.09 -4.45 13.48
N GLU A 36 7.71 -5.36 14.38
CA GLU A 36 6.90 -6.54 14.02
C GLU A 36 5.45 -6.19 13.68
N GLN A 37 4.87 -5.21 14.38
CA GLN A 37 3.53 -4.72 14.04
C GLN A 37 3.51 -3.97 12.69
N ALA A 38 4.55 -3.18 12.42
CA ALA A 38 4.75 -2.51 11.14
C ALA A 38 4.81 -3.52 10.00
N LYS A 39 5.61 -4.58 10.14
CA LYS A 39 5.67 -5.68 9.17
C LYS A 39 4.29 -6.32 8.96
N ALA A 40 3.59 -6.65 10.04
CA ALA A 40 2.28 -7.30 9.95
C ALA A 40 1.24 -6.45 9.19
N VAL A 41 1.24 -5.13 9.39
CA VAL A 41 0.35 -4.21 8.65
C VAL A 41 0.71 -4.17 7.16
N ILE A 42 2.00 -4.07 6.83
CA ILE A 42 2.46 -4.06 5.44
C ILE A 42 2.14 -5.39 4.74
N ASP A 43 2.37 -6.52 5.41
CA ASP A 43 2.07 -7.85 4.89
C ASP A 43 0.57 -8.03 4.65
N TYR A 44 -0.27 -7.53 5.54
CA TYR A 44 -1.72 -7.53 5.35
C TYR A 44 -2.11 -6.73 4.10
N LEU A 45 -1.59 -5.51 3.92
CA LEU A 45 -1.91 -4.69 2.74
C LEU A 45 -1.43 -5.35 1.43
N ASN A 46 -0.23 -5.94 1.45
CA ASN A 46 0.31 -6.67 0.30
C ASN A 46 -0.56 -7.87 -0.08
N THR A 47 -0.93 -8.69 0.90
CA THR A 47 -1.66 -9.95 0.66
C THR A 47 -3.15 -9.75 0.36
N SER A 48 -3.76 -8.71 0.94
CA SER A 48 -5.19 -8.44 0.75
C SER A 48 -5.47 -7.52 -0.44
N LEU A 49 -4.88 -6.32 -0.44
CA LEU A 49 -5.23 -5.25 -1.35
C LEU A 49 -4.42 -5.31 -2.65
N PHE A 50 -3.09 -5.38 -2.53
CA PHE A 50 -2.21 -5.28 -3.71
C PHE A 50 -2.10 -6.58 -4.50
N LYS A 51 -2.18 -7.74 -3.84
CA LYS A 51 -2.18 -9.05 -4.51
C LYS A 51 -3.29 -9.17 -5.54
N HIS A 52 -4.49 -8.68 -5.21
CA HIS A 52 -5.64 -8.72 -6.12
C HIS A 52 -5.68 -7.51 -7.06
N TYR A 53 -4.92 -6.44 -6.79
CA TYR A 53 -4.86 -5.26 -7.64
C TYR A 53 -4.33 -5.58 -9.04
N LYS A 54 -3.29 -6.43 -9.17
CA LYS A 54 -2.82 -6.87 -10.50
C LYS A 54 -3.88 -7.63 -11.29
N LEU A 55 -4.67 -8.46 -10.60
CA LEU A 55 -5.79 -9.16 -11.23
C LEU A 55 -6.88 -8.18 -11.67
N TYR A 56 -7.17 -7.17 -10.85
CA TYR A 56 -8.09 -6.09 -11.20
C TYR A 56 -7.60 -5.29 -12.42
N GLU A 57 -6.34 -4.86 -12.45
CA GLU A 57 -5.75 -4.21 -13.63
C GLU A 57 -5.84 -5.09 -14.87
N TYR A 58 -5.52 -6.38 -14.75
CA TYR A 58 -5.65 -7.31 -15.86
C TYR A 58 -7.09 -7.40 -16.37
N LEU A 59 -8.09 -7.53 -15.48
CA LEU A 59 -9.49 -7.71 -15.90
C LEU A 59 -10.14 -6.45 -16.48
N PHE A 60 -9.76 -5.27 -16.00
CA PHE A 60 -10.47 -4.02 -16.28
C PHE A 60 -9.65 -2.97 -17.05
N HIS A 61 -8.32 -3.11 -17.11
CA HIS A 61 -7.43 -2.16 -17.78
C HIS A 61 -6.53 -2.81 -18.84
N SER A 62 -6.58 -4.13 -19.03
CA SER A 62 -6.05 -4.70 -20.27
C SER A 62 -6.98 -4.30 -21.42
N THR A 63 -6.39 -3.83 -22.53
CA THR A 63 -7.11 -3.67 -23.78
C THR A 63 -7.64 -5.04 -24.16
N ARG A 64 -8.90 -5.33 -23.83
CA ARG A 64 -9.57 -6.51 -24.37
C ARG A 64 -9.64 -6.26 -25.86
N GLU A 65 -8.74 -6.86 -26.64
CA GLU A 65 -8.96 -7.01 -28.07
C GLU A 65 -10.31 -7.71 -28.19
N LEU A 66 -11.33 -6.93 -28.52
CA LEU A 66 -12.66 -7.41 -28.82
C LEU A 66 -12.48 -8.20 -30.11
N VAL A 67 -12.24 -9.51 -30.00
CA VAL A 67 -12.27 -10.40 -31.16
C VAL A 67 -13.74 -10.45 -31.56
N ILE A 68 -14.14 -9.50 -32.40
CA ILE A 68 -15.38 -9.57 -33.14
C ILE A 68 -15.19 -10.76 -34.08
N SER A 69 -15.73 -11.91 -33.71
CA SER A 69 -15.93 -13.00 -34.64
C SER A 69 -16.87 -12.47 -35.72
N ASN A 70 -16.33 -12.12 -36.88
CA ASN A 70 -17.14 -11.89 -38.07
C ASN A 70 -17.72 -13.26 -38.48
N GLU A 71 -19.02 -13.44 -38.25
CA GLU A 71 -19.84 -14.41 -38.98
C GLU A 71 -19.88 -14.07 -40.48
#